data_AF-A0A8J3B0S0-F1
#
_entry.id   AF-A0A8J3B0S0-F1
#
_cell.length_a   1.000
_cell.length_b   1.000
_cell.length_c   1.000
_cell.angle_alpha   90.00
_cell.angle_beta   90.00
_cell.angle_gamma   90.00
#
_symmetry.space_group_name_H-M   'P 1'
#
loop_
_entity.id
_entity.type
_entity.pdbx_description
1 polymer ?
#
loop_
_entity_poly.entity_id
_entity_poly.type
_entity_poly.pdbx_seq_one_letter_code
_entity_poly.pdbx_strand_id
1 'polypeptide(L)'
;MTHTRRWVAAAATAAVTAAALAGCSEKSSPDVGDDVLTNTSSYGFATTKDVGTVFTTALTVSEVAKGPIIIEDVEPVLEGGVVSVDGTGVRTLFPAQNGKGFEEMAEWPPKGKSKADWDLFGGLQGDGNYEIPAPAAGKPSVLHVLIGYKVEKQGRGVQRGVWVTYNLAGKQHKAFLGSYVAICAPAGAACAKEGPKGEEK
;
A
#
# COMPACT_ATOMS: atom_id res chain seq x y z
N MET A 1 58.75 -2.92 -52.92
CA MET A 1 57.90 -1.94 -53.63
C MET A 1 56.59 -2.62 -53.95
N THR A 2 55.46 -1.95 -53.66
CA THR A 2 54.12 -2.09 -54.31
C THR A 2 53.43 -3.47 -54.25
N HIS A 3 52.13 -3.65 -54.00
CA HIS A 3 50.97 -2.79 -53.81
C HIS A 3 49.78 -3.70 -53.37
N THR A 4 48.86 -3.14 -52.57
CA THR A 4 47.38 -3.37 -52.56
C THR A 4 46.78 -4.73 -52.15
N ARG A 5 46.00 -4.75 -51.03
CA ARG A 5 44.51 -4.73 -50.91
C ARG A 5 43.86 -6.08 -51.29
N ARG A 6 42.82 -6.61 -50.64
CA ARG A 6 41.84 -6.25 -49.58
C ARG A 6 40.92 -7.49 -49.52
N TRP A 7 40.53 -7.99 -48.35
CA TRP A 7 39.21 -8.62 -48.06
C TRP A 7 39.14 -8.69 -46.52
N VAL A 8 38.61 -7.67 -45.85
CA VAL A 8 37.20 -7.54 -45.40
C VAL A 8 36.69 -8.78 -44.67
N ALA A 9 36.73 -8.66 -43.34
CA ALA A 9 35.86 -9.21 -42.30
C ALA A 9 34.65 -10.06 -42.73
N ALA A 10 34.51 -11.23 -42.08
CA ALA A 10 33.28 -11.68 -41.42
C ALA A 10 33.44 -13.12 -40.91
N ALA A 11 34.07 -13.31 -39.74
CA ALA A 11 34.03 -14.60 -39.04
C ALA A 11 34.37 -14.45 -37.55
N ALA A 12 33.65 -13.59 -36.84
CA ALA A 12 33.75 -13.50 -35.37
C ALA A 12 32.48 -12.90 -34.75
N THR A 13 31.32 -13.42 -35.13
CA THR A 13 30.02 -12.95 -34.58
C THR A 13 29.10 -14.12 -34.24
N ALA A 14 29.65 -15.15 -33.58
CA ALA A 14 28.83 -16.28 -33.14
C ALA A 14 29.20 -16.84 -31.74
N ALA A 15 30.03 -16.15 -30.95
CA ALA A 15 30.47 -16.68 -29.64
C ALA A 15 30.34 -15.72 -28.45
N VAL A 16 29.69 -14.55 -28.62
CA VAL A 16 29.53 -13.55 -27.53
C VAL A 16 28.09 -13.07 -27.45
N THR A 17 27.13 -13.98 -27.32
CA THR A 17 25.73 -13.62 -26.99
C THR A 17 25.07 -14.57 -26.00
N ALA A 18 25.80 -15.54 -25.44
CA ALA A 18 25.25 -16.51 -24.49
C ALA A 18 25.64 -16.28 -23.01
N ALA A 19 26.41 -15.24 -22.69
CA ALA A 19 26.89 -14.99 -21.33
C ALA A 19 26.26 -13.77 -20.62
N ALA A 20 25.30 -13.08 -21.23
CA ALA A 20 24.73 -11.84 -20.70
C ALA A 20 23.30 -11.96 -20.11
N LEU A 21 22.71 -13.15 -20.05
CA LEU A 21 21.34 -13.34 -19.52
C LEU A 21 21.28 -14.09 -18.19
N ALA A 22 22.42 -14.37 -17.54
CA ALA A 22 22.46 -15.09 -16.27
C ALA A 22 22.77 -14.19 -15.05
N GLY A 23 22.57 -12.86 -15.16
CA GLY A 23 23.18 -11.90 -14.23
C GLY A 23 22.34 -10.70 -13.81
N CYS A 24 21.01 -10.75 -13.87
CA CYS A 24 20.16 -9.72 -13.23
C CYS A 24 18.97 -10.39 -12.53
N SER A 25 19.23 -11.37 -11.66
CA SER A 25 18.40 -11.47 -10.46
C SER A 25 18.86 -10.33 -9.56
N GLU A 26 18.37 -9.12 -9.83
CA GLU A 26 18.38 -8.04 -8.85
C GLU A 26 17.54 -8.55 -7.67
N LYS A 27 18.17 -9.28 -6.76
CA LYS A 27 17.86 -9.12 -5.35
C LYS A 27 18.24 -7.69 -5.06
N SER A 28 17.31 -6.77 -5.29
CA SER A 28 17.35 -5.43 -4.72
C SER A 28 17.73 -5.62 -3.27
N SER A 29 18.94 -5.17 -2.92
CA SER A 29 19.26 -4.97 -1.52
C SER A 29 18.17 -4.04 -1.00
N PRO A 30 17.47 -4.35 0.11
CA PRO A 30 16.40 -3.48 0.59
C PRO A 30 17.01 -2.08 0.72
N ASP A 31 16.44 -1.13 -0.02
CA ASP A 31 16.90 0.24 0.06
C ASP A 31 16.73 0.67 1.53
N VAL A 32 17.63 1.53 2.01
CA VAL A 32 17.50 2.10 3.37
C VAL A 32 16.11 2.73 3.46
N GLY A 33 15.18 2.11 4.19
CA GLY A 33 13.77 2.49 4.17
C GLY A 33 12.79 1.32 4.02
N ASP A 34 13.13 0.29 3.26
CA ASP A 34 12.19 -0.81 2.94
C ASP A 34 11.75 -1.63 4.17
N ASP A 35 12.50 -1.55 5.27
CA ASP A 35 12.18 -2.19 6.55
C ASP A 35 11.45 -1.27 7.54
N VAL A 36 11.16 -0.02 7.16
CA VAL A 36 10.55 0.98 8.03
C VAL A 36 9.06 0.74 8.18
N LEU A 37 8.37 0.38 7.09
CA LEU A 37 6.96 0.03 7.09
C LEU A 37 6.83 -1.45 6.70
N THR A 38 6.57 -2.30 7.68
CA THR A 38 6.28 -3.71 7.42
C THR A 38 4.78 -3.95 7.54
N ASN A 39 4.16 -4.46 6.47
CA ASN A 39 2.75 -4.83 6.48
C ASN A 39 2.53 -6.07 7.37
N THR A 40 1.75 -5.92 8.44
CA THR A 40 1.62 -6.98 9.46
C THR A 40 0.30 -7.71 9.51
N SER A 41 -0.75 -7.27 8.80
CA SER A 41 -1.88 -8.11 8.37
C SER A 41 -3.11 -7.29 8.03
N SER A 42 -3.53 -7.42 6.77
CA SER A 42 -4.94 -7.40 6.40
C SER A 42 -5.13 -8.02 5.03
N TYR A 43 -5.70 -9.22 4.98
CA TYR A 43 -5.96 -9.90 3.71
C TYR A 43 -7.35 -10.51 3.72
N GLY A 44 -8.04 -10.43 2.58
CA GLY A 44 -9.24 -11.21 2.33
C GLY A 44 -10.47 -10.69 3.07
N PHE A 45 -10.68 -9.38 3.09
CA PHE A 45 -11.94 -8.82 3.57
C PHE A 45 -12.92 -8.63 2.43
N ALA A 46 -14.20 -8.63 2.79
CA ALA A 46 -15.28 -8.33 1.87
C ALA A 46 -16.36 -7.58 2.64
N THR A 47 -16.95 -6.59 1.99
CA THR A 47 -18.11 -5.84 2.50
C THR A 47 -19.10 -5.60 1.36
N THR A 48 -20.37 -5.44 1.73
CA THR A 48 -21.44 -5.12 0.78
C THR A 48 -22.07 -3.80 1.16
N LYS A 49 -22.29 -2.94 0.18
CA LYS A 49 -22.80 -1.57 0.37
C LYS A 49 -23.79 -1.21 -0.73
N ASP A 50 -24.76 -0.38 -0.39
CA ASP A 50 -25.65 0.18 -1.40
C ASP A 50 -24.95 1.26 -2.21
N VAL A 51 -25.38 1.43 -3.46
CA VAL A 51 -24.93 2.53 -4.32
C VAL A 51 -25.27 3.86 -3.65
N GLY A 52 -24.31 4.79 -3.67
CA GLY A 52 -24.39 6.09 -2.99
C GLY A 52 -23.88 6.06 -1.55
N THR A 53 -23.55 4.89 -0.99
CA THR A 53 -22.99 4.82 0.37
C THR A 53 -21.57 5.37 0.40
N VAL A 54 -21.28 6.23 1.38
CA VAL A 54 -19.92 6.65 1.75
C VAL A 54 -19.54 5.99 3.08
N PHE A 55 -18.38 5.35 3.13
CA PHE A 55 -17.90 4.65 4.31
C PHE A 55 -16.38 4.67 4.38
N THR A 56 -15.84 4.51 5.59
CA THR A 56 -14.40 4.44 5.81
C THR A 56 -13.99 3.03 6.17
N THR A 57 -12.79 2.66 5.75
CA THR A 57 -12.15 1.42 6.16
C THR A 57 -10.80 1.75 6.81
N ALA A 58 -10.47 1.09 7.93
CA ALA A 58 -9.14 1.09 8.52
C ALA A 58 -8.49 -0.23 8.17
N LEU A 59 -7.59 -0.18 7.21
CA LEU A 59 -7.29 -1.33 6.38
C LEU A 59 -5.98 -1.99 6.67
N THR A 60 -4.93 -1.28 7.07
CA THR A 60 -3.60 -1.88 7.04
C THR A 60 -2.82 -1.50 8.27
N VAL A 61 -2.50 -2.52 9.08
CA VAL A 61 -1.57 -2.46 10.20
C VAL A 61 -0.16 -2.53 9.63
N SER A 62 0.64 -1.50 9.86
CA SER A 62 2.08 -1.57 9.61
C SER A 62 2.85 -1.27 10.88
N GLU A 63 3.86 -2.09 11.14
CA GLU A 63 4.83 -1.77 12.18
C GLU A 63 5.81 -0.75 11.63
N VAL A 64 6.00 0.33 12.39
CA VAL A 64 7.04 1.33 12.15
C VAL A 64 8.25 0.94 12.98
N ALA A 65 9.28 0.44 12.31
CA ALA A 65 10.46 -0.10 12.99
C ALA A 65 11.50 0.97 13.36
N LYS A 66 11.52 2.11 12.64
CA LYS A 66 12.60 3.11 12.73
C LYS A 66 12.12 4.54 12.50
N GLY A 67 12.75 5.45 13.27
CA GLY A 67 12.74 6.90 13.05
C GLY A 67 11.39 7.57 13.30
N PRO A 68 11.37 8.90 13.45
CA PRO A 68 10.19 9.64 13.03
C PRO A 68 10.11 9.55 11.50
N ILE A 69 8.91 9.31 10.96
CA ILE A 69 8.64 9.37 9.53
C ILE A 69 7.53 10.36 9.26
N ILE A 70 7.52 10.92 8.06
CA ILE A 70 6.45 11.81 7.61
C ILE A 70 5.72 11.11 6.48
N ILE A 71 4.43 10.81 6.65
CA ILE A 71 3.58 10.33 5.56
C ILE A 71 3.18 11.54 4.71
N GLU A 72 3.58 11.50 3.43
CA GLU A 72 3.31 12.56 2.46
C GLU A 72 2.06 12.23 1.64
N ASP A 73 1.88 10.96 1.28
CA ASP A 73 0.78 10.53 0.41
C ASP A 73 0.41 9.05 0.61
N VAL A 74 -0.85 8.75 0.32
CA VAL A 74 -1.48 7.43 0.47
C VAL A 74 -2.38 7.21 -0.75
N GLU A 75 -2.01 6.27 -1.62
CA GLU A 75 -2.70 6.00 -2.88
C GLU A 75 -3.30 4.57 -2.88
N PRO A 76 -4.63 4.41 -2.72
CA PRO A 76 -5.27 3.11 -2.79
C PRO A 76 -5.22 2.54 -4.22
N VAL A 77 -4.88 1.26 -4.36
CA VAL A 77 -4.88 0.56 -5.64
C VAL A 77 -6.23 -0.12 -5.85
N LEU A 78 -7.07 0.46 -6.71
CA LEU A 78 -8.44 0.01 -6.96
C LEU A 78 -8.62 -0.67 -8.32
N GLU A 79 -9.49 -1.69 -8.34
CA GLU A 79 -9.94 -2.41 -9.53
C GLU A 79 -11.48 -2.49 -9.58
N GLY A 80 -12.04 -2.66 -10.78
CA GLY A 80 -13.48 -2.86 -11.00
C GLY A 80 -14.33 -1.58 -11.08
N GLY A 81 -13.80 -0.42 -10.64
CA GLY A 81 -14.43 0.88 -10.80
C GLY A 81 -15.79 1.05 -10.11
N VAL A 82 -16.11 0.20 -9.13
CA VAL A 82 -17.35 0.22 -8.34
C VAL A 82 -17.33 1.29 -7.26
N VAL A 83 -16.15 1.58 -6.74
CA VAL A 83 -15.92 2.61 -5.73
C VAL A 83 -14.96 3.67 -6.24
N SER A 84 -15.14 4.89 -5.75
CA SER A 84 -14.17 5.99 -5.83
C SER A 84 -13.57 6.25 -4.45
N VAL A 85 -12.39 6.87 -4.41
CA VAL A 85 -11.75 7.32 -3.17
C VAL A 85 -12.28 8.72 -2.83
N ASP A 86 -12.87 8.87 -1.67
CA ASP A 86 -13.37 10.16 -1.14
C ASP A 86 -12.30 10.87 -0.29
N GLY A 87 -11.33 10.11 0.24
CA GLY A 87 -10.10 10.61 0.84
C GLY A 87 -9.31 9.51 1.54
N THR A 88 -8.12 9.86 2.02
CA THR A 88 -7.26 8.95 2.78
C THR A 88 -6.75 9.61 4.05
N GLY A 89 -6.22 8.80 4.96
CA GLY A 89 -5.63 9.28 6.21
C GLY A 89 -4.84 8.17 6.89
N VAL A 90 -4.16 8.51 7.98
CA VAL A 90 -3.31 7.57 8.71
C VAL A 90 -3.43 7.80 10.19
N ARG A 91 -3.67 6.74 10.96
CA ARG A 91 -3.67 6.78 12.43
C ARG A 91 -2.55 5.99 13.05
N THR A 92 -1.96 6.51 14.13
CA THR A 92 -0.97 5.78 14.90
C THR A 92 -1.57 5.27 16.20
N LEU A 93 -1.61 3.95 16.38
CA LEU A 93 -2.09 3.34 17.62
C LEU A 93 -0.93 3.25 18.63
N PHE A 94 -1.03 4.03 19.71
CA PHE A 94 -0.07 4.00 20.82
C PHE A 94 -0.75 3.72 22.17
N PRO A 95 -0.27 2.73 22.95
CA PRO A 95 0.65 1.65 22.55
C PRO A 95 0.02 0.78 21.44
N ALA A 96 0.81 -0.07 20.77
CA ALA A 96 0.30 -1.05 19.81
C ALA A 96 -0.82 -1.86 20.47
N GLN A 97 -2.06 -1.48 20.22
CA GLN A 97 -3.20 -2.32 20.53
C GLN A 97 -3.24 -3.37 19.43
N ASN A 98 -3.64 -4.60 19.78
CA ASN A 98 -3.96 -5.63 18.80
C ASN A 98 -5.18 -5.14 17.99
N GLY A 99 -4.93 -4.21 17.07
CA GLY A 99 -5.91 -3.64 16.19
C GLY A 99 -6.50 -4.77 15.38
N LYS A 100 -7.82 -4.83 15.31
CA LYS A 100 -8.49 -5.73 14.38
C LYS A 100 -8.02 -5.29 12.99
N GLY A 101 -7.37 -6.18 12.24
CA GLY A 101 -6.72 -5.86 10.95
C GLY A 101 -7.64 -5.26 9.89
N PHE A 102 -8.95 -5.24 10.12
CA PHE A 102 -9.92 -4.49 9.33
C PHE A 102 -11.00 -3.91 10.24
N GLU A 103 -11.21 -2.60 10.12
CA GLU A 103 -12.37 -1.93 10.73
C GLU A 103 -13.13 -1.17 9.66
N GLU A 104 -14.45 -1.17 9.78
CA GLU A 104 -15.33 -0.38 8.94
C GLU A 104 -16.01 0.67 9.82
N MET A 105 -16.06 1.91 9.34
CA MET A 105 -16.68 3.04 10.01
C MET A 105 -17.65 3.73 9.04
N ALA A 106 -18.73 4.29 9.59
CA ALA A 106 -19.69 5.04 8.79
C ALA A 106 -19.10 6.39 8.35
N GLU A 107 -19.43 6.80 7.13
CA GLU A 107 -19.07 8.09 6.52
C GLU A 107 -17.56 8.32 6.33
N TRP A 108 -17.20 9.38 5.61
CA TRP A 108 -15.83 9.92 5.48
C TRP A 108 -15.86 11.46 5.57
N PRO A 109 -14.92 12.09 6.30
CA PRO A 109 -14.15 11.49 7.39
C PRO A 109 -15.09 10.89 8.45
N PRO A 110 -14.69 9.85 9.19
CA PRO A 110 -15.59 9.27 10.19
C PRO A 110 -16.06 10.33 11.20
N LYS A 111 -17.34 10.33 11.57
CA LYS A 111 -17.90 11.28 12.56
C LYS A 111 -18.00 10.65 13.95
N GLY A 112 -18.12 11.49 14.98
CA GLY A 112 -18.40 11.03 16.36
C GLY A 112 -17.18 10.65 17.19
N LYS A 113 -15.97 10.98 16.71
CA LYS A 113 -14.71 10.91 17.45
C LYS A 113 -14.24 12.34 17.70
N SER A 114 -13.90 12.67 18.95
CA SER A 114 -13.39 14.00 19.33
C SER A 114 -12.09 14.31 18.59
N LYS A 115 -11.66 15.57 18.51
CA LYS A 115 -10.33 15.88 17.96
C LYS A 115 -9.21 15.13 18.71
N ALA A 116 -9.36 14.86 20.01
CA ALA A 116 -8.42 14.03 20.78
C ALA A 116 -8.48 12.55 20.39
N ASP A 117 -9.67 12.05 20.01
CA ASP A 117 -9.77 10.77 19.35
C ASP A 117 -9.09 10.87 17.98
N TRP A 118 -9.25 11.94 17.21
CA TRP A 118 -8.56 12.14 15.92
C TRP A 118 -7.05 12.42 16.01
N ASP A 119 -6.56 12.96 17.12
CA ASP A 119 -5.14 13.22 17.41
C ASP A 119 -4.43 11.91 17.80
N LEU A 120 -5.17 10.88 18.26
CA LEU A 120 -4.73 9.48 18.22
C LEU A 120 -4.88 8.87 16.81
N PHE A 121 -5.60 9.55 15.89
CA PHE A 121 -5.90 9.07 14.54
C PHE A 121 -5.08 9.70 13.43
N GLY A 122 -4.10 10.53 13.76
CA GLY A 122 -3.26 11.17 12.78
C GLY A 122 -3.97 11.95 11.67
N GLY A 123 -3.18 12.64 10.85
CA GLY A 123 -3.69 13.59 9.87
C GLY A 123 -4.59 12.91 8.84
N LEU A 124 -5.75 13.50 8.59
CA LEU A 124 -6.55 13.21 7.40
C LEU A 124 -5.91 13.95 6.22
N GLN A 125 -5.86 13.31 5.05
CA GLN A 125 -5.35 13.95 3.85
C GLN A 125 -6.24 15.16 3.52
N GLY A 126 -5.64 16.34 3.64
CA GLY A 126 -6.31 17.65 3.68
C GLY A 126 -5.58 18.64 4.59
N ASP A 127 -4.95 18.14 5.66
CA ASP A 127 -4.29 18.96 6.70
C ASP A 127 -2.74 18.98 6.62
N GLY A 128 -2.15 18.33 5.62
CA GLY A 128 -0.70 18.32 5.36
C GLY A 128 0.01 17.00 5.74
N ASN A 129 1.33 17.03 5.62
CA ASN A 129 2.26 15.94 5.95
C ASN A 129 2.04 15.40 7.38
N TYR A 130 1.89 14.08 7.55
CA TYR A 130 1.65 13.49 8.87
C TYR A 130 2.92 12.92 9.51
N GLU A 131 3.32 13.47 10.65
CA GLU A 131 4.49 13.00 11.41
C GLU A 131 4.13 11.84 12.34
N ILE A 132 4.78 10.70 12.12
CA ILE A 132 4.75 9.56 13.01
C ILE A 132 6.03 9.61 13.85
N PRO A 133 5.94 9.71 15.19
CA PRO A 133 7.12 9.75 16.04
C PRO A 133 7.82 8.39 16.07
N ALA A 134 9.11 8.41 16.41
CA ALA A 134 9.88 7.18 16.57
C ALA A 134 9.27 6.24 17.63
N PRO A 135 9.28 4.92 17.39
CA PRO A 135 8.84 3.96 18.38
C PRO A 135 9.67 4.06 19.66
N ALA A 136 9.02 3.91 20.81
CA ALA A 136 9.73 3.77 22.08
C ALA A 136 10.52 2.45 22.10
N ALA A 137 11.63 2.41 22.82
CA ALA A 137 12.48 1.21 22.88
C ALA A 137 11.66 -0.04 23.27
N GLY A 138 11.64 -1.04 22.38
CA GLY A 138 10.92 -2.30 22.56
C GLY A 138 9.40 -2.22 22.36
N LYS A 139 8.86 -1.12 21.81
CA LYS A 139 7.42 -0.95 21.51
C LYS A 139 7.23 -0.40 20.09
N PRO A 140 6.96 -1.25 19.09
CA PRO A 140 6.72 -0.77 17.73
C PRO A 140 5.48 0.14 17.70
N SER A 141 5.53 1.14 16.82
CA SER A 141 4.36 1.96 16.52
C SER A 141 3.54 1.25 15.45
N VAL A 142 2.22 1.25 15.62
CA VAL A 142 1.30 0.66 14.65
C VAL A 142 0.62 1.76 13.86
N LEU A 143 0.82 1.76 12.55
CA LEU A 143 0.12 2.61 11.60
C LEU A 143 -1.12 1.89 11.09
N HIS A 144 -2.29 2.53 11.13
CA HIS A 144 -3.45 2.13 10.33
C HIS A 144 -3.68 3.13 9.20
N VAL A 145 -3.78 2.64 7.98
CA VAL A 145 -4.23 3.44 6.84
C VAL A 145 -5.76 3.48 6.82
N LEU A 146 -6.32 4.68 6.74
CA LEU A 146 -7.75 4.96 6.62
C LEU A 146 -8.07 5.34 5.16
N ILE A 147 -9.09 4.72 4.58
CA ILE A 147 -9.54 5.03 3.23
C ILE A 147 -11.06 5.23 3.23
N GLY A 148 -11.49 6.42 2.81
CA GLY A 148 -12.88 6.76 2.55
C GLY A 148 -13.28 6.33 1.14
N TYR A 149 -14.32 5.52 1.05
CA TYR A 149 -14.90 5.05 -0.20
C TYR A 149 -16.28 5.62 -0.42
N LYS A 150 -16.58 5.94 -1.68
CA LYS A 150 -17.94 6.17 -2.17
C LYS A 150 -18.31 5.10 -3.19
N VAL A 151 -19.45 4.44 -2.99
CA VAL A 151 -19.97 3.41 -3.91
C VAL A 151 -20.71 4.08 -5.05
N GLU A 152 -20.15 4.02 -6.26
CA GLU A 152 -20.65 4.77 -7.40
C GLU A 152 -21.67 3.98 -8.24
N LYS A 153 -21.54 2.65 -8.29
CA LYS A 153 -22.40 1.78 -9.09
C LYS A 153 -22.46 0.36 -8.56
N GLN A 154 -23.36 -0.44 -9.11
CA GLN A 154 -23.46 -1.87 -8.80
C GLN A 154 -22.27 -2.65 -9.37
N GLY A 155 -21.95 -3.78 -8.74
CA GLY A 155 -20.90 -4.70 -9.16
C GLY A 155 -19.92 -5.04 -8.03
N ARG A 156 -18.73 -5.52 -8.42
CA ARG A 156 -17.62 -5.81 -7.50
C ARG A 156 -16.42 -4.92 -7.79
N GLY A 157 -15.98 -4.15 -6.80
CA GLY A 157 -14.69 -3.47 -6.77
C GLY A 157 -13.72 -4.19 -5.84
N VAL A 158 -12.42 -4.03 -6.09
CA VAL A 158 -11.38 -4.59 -5.22
C VAL A 158 -10.35 -3.52 -4.94
N GLN A 159 -10.00 -3.35 -3.67
CA GLN A 159 -8.75 -2.71 -3.29
C GLN A 159 -7.69 -3.79 -3.13
N ARG A 160 -6.54 -3.63 -3.80
CA ARG A 160 -5.39 -4.57 -3.78
C ARG A 160 -4.35 -4.25 -2.70
N GLY A 161 -4.34 -3.00 -2.28
CA GLY A 161 -3.40 -2.48 -1.30
C GLY A 161 -3.33 -0.97 -1.41
N VAL A 162 -2.29 -0.41 -0.81
CA VAL A 162 -2.07 1.02 -0.77
C VAL A 162 -0.60 1.31 -0.97
N TRP A 163 -0.29 2.26 -1.84
CA TRP A 163 1.03 2.85 -1.89
C TRP A 163 1.13 3.94 -0.83
N VAL A 164 2.17 3.90 -0.03
CA VAL A 164 2.47 4.92 0.98
C VAL A 164 3.78 5.58 0.62
N THR A 165 3.73 6.89 0.37
CA THR A 165 4.91 7.73 0.16
C THR A 165 5.25 8.43 1.46
N TYR A 166 6.49 8.30 1.92
CA TYR A 166 6.93 8.85 3.20
C TYR A 166 8.36 9.38 3.16
N ASN A 167 8.64 10.36 4.03
CA ASN A 167 9.97 10.90 4.23
C ASN A 167 10.62 10.29 5.49
N LEU A 168 11.85 9.81 5.36
CA LEU A 168 12.69 9.41 6.47
C LEU A 168 14.05 10.12 6.34
N ALA A 169 14.43 10.88 7.38
CA ALA A 169 15.70 11.59 7.44
C ALA A 169 16.00 12.44 6.18
N GLY A 170 14.97 13.09 5.61
CA GLY A 170 15.09 13.96 4.44
C GLY A 170 15.07 13.23 3.10
N LYS A 171 14.88 11.91 3.07
CA LYS A 171 14.75 11.12 1.84
C LYS A 171 13.32 10.60 1.69
N GLN A 172 12.80 10.70 0.48
CA GLN A 172 11.50 10.13 0.13
C GLN A 172 11.65 8.64 -0.17
N HIS A 173 10.67 7.87 0.30
CA HIS A 173 10.53 6.44 0.12
C HIS A 173 9.08 6.14 -0.30
N LYS A 174 8.89 5.01 -0.98
CA LYS A 174 7.57 4.54 -1.38
C LYS A 174 7.45 3.05 -1.08
N ALA A 175 6.45 2.68 -0.28
CA ALA A 175 6.19 1.28 0.10
C ALA A 175 4.81 0.83 -0.37
N PHE A 176 4.71 -0.41 -0.85
CA PHE A 176 3.41 -1.02 -1.12
C PHE A 176 2.95 -1.86 0.07
N LEU A 177 1.79 -1.50 0.60
CA LEU A 177 1.14 -2.23 1.68
C LEU A 177 -0.04 -3.02 1.11
N GLY A 178 0.21 -4.29 0.78
CA GLY A 178 -0.80 -5.18 0.22
C GLY A 178 -1.97 -5.41 1.18
N SER A 179 -3.18 -5.04 0.77
CA SER A 179 -4.40 -5.26 1.55
C SER A 179 -5.59 -5.46 0.62
N TYR A 180 -6.26 -6.60 0.79
CA TYR A 180 -7.26 -7.08 -0.17
C TYR A 180 -8.66 -6.94 0.39
N VAL A 181 -9.44 -6.02 -0.19
CA VAL A 181 -10.84 -5.79 0.20
C VAL A 181 -11.74 -5.78 -1.01
N ALA A 182 -12.67 -6.74 -1.05
CA ALA A 182 -13.75 -6.74 -2.02
C ALA A 182 -14.90 -5.85 -1.51
N ILE A 183 -15.35 -4.93 -2.34
CA ILE A 183 -16.50 -4.06 -2.07
C ILE A 183 -17.55 -4.36 -3.13
N CYS A 184 -18.68 -4.90 -2.71
CA CYS A 184 -19.75 -5.27 -3.62
C CYS A 184 -20.99 -4.40 -3.41
N ALA A 185 -21.69 -4.12 -4.51
CA ALA A 185 -22.95 -3.40 -4.50
C ALA A 185 -23.98 -4.10 -5.41
N PRO A 186 -25.27 -4.15 -5.03
CA PRO A 186 -25.88 -3.52 -3.85
C PRO A 186 -25.59 -4.25 -2.53
N ALA A 187 -26.10 -3.73 -1.41
CA ALA A 187 -26.04 -4.42 -0.13
C ALA A 187 -26.69 -5.82 -0.23
N GLY A 188 -26.08 -6.81 0.41
CA GLY A 188 -26.55 -8.21 0.34
C GLY A 188 -26.16 -8.97 -0.93
N ALA A 189 -25.48 -8.34 -1.89
CA ALA A 189 -24.88 -9.05 -3.02
C ALA A 189 -23.82 -10.06 -2.54
N ALA A 190 -23.69 -11.19 -3.23
CA ALA A 190 -22.64 -12.15 -2.93
C ALA A 190 -21.25 -11.50 -3.11
N CYS A 191 -20.48 -11.38 -2.03
CA CYS A 191 -19.17 -10.75 -2.05
C CYS A 191 -18.11 -11.71 -1.51
N ALA A 192 -17.38 -12.35 -2.42
CA ALA A 192 -16.32 -13.27 -2.06
C ALA A 192 -15.07 -12.50 -1.60
N LYS A 193 -14.58 -12.90 -0.43
CA LYS A 193 -13.24 -12.56 0.07
C LYS A 193 -12.21 -13.18 -0.86
N GLU A 194 -11.08 -12.50 -1.04
CA GLU A 194 -9.94 -13.10 -1.73
C GLU A 194 -9.04 -13.83 -0.72
N GLY A 195 -8.62 -15.05 -1.02
CA GLY A 195 -7.59 -15.74 -0.25
C GLY A 195 -6.19 -15.27 -0.66
N PRO A 196 -5.18 -15.39 0.23
CA PRO A 196 -3.79 -15.15 -0.16
C PRO A 196 -3.46 -16.02 -1.38
N LYS A 197 -2.84 -15.42 -2.41
CA LYS A 197 -2.34 -16.20 -3.55
C LYS A 197 -1.32 -17.22 -3.01
N GLY A 198 -1.69 -18.51 -2.95
CA GLY A 198 -0.81 -19.57 -2.48
C GLY A 198 -1.42 -20.67 -1.61
N GLU A 199 -2.72 -20.64 -1.30
CA GLU A 199 -3.41 -21.78 -0.68
C GLU A 199 -4.51 -22.34 -1.59
N GLU A 200 -4.12 -22.81 -2.78
CA GLU A 200 -4.84 -23.94 -3.37
C GLU A 200 -4.43 -25.19 -2.56
N LYS A 201 -5.40 -25.78 -1.86
CA LYS A 201 -5.33 -27.18 -1.44
C LYS A 201 -6.00 -28.05 -2.49
#